data_AF-A0A2U3DPK7-F1
#
_entry.id   AF-A0A2U3DPK7-F1
#
_cell.length_a   1.000
_cell.length_b   1.000
_cell.length_c   1.000
_cell.angle_alpha   90.00
_cell.angle_beta   90.00
_cell.angle_gamma   90.00
#
_symmetry.space_group_name_H-M   'P 1'
#
loop_
_entity.id
_entity.type
_entity.pdbx_description
1 polymer ?
#
loop_
_entity_poly.entity_id
_entity_poly.type
_entity_poly.pdbx_seq_one_letter_code
_entity_poly.pdbx_strand_id
1 'polypeptide(L)'
;MGNFLSCDPSAKNGFNNGETVPADFSQSPPPRRKRPHGSIKISPARSNLDTPPPYAKSEGAWAQQLLSALTEAQNQGWLKSLPARHYHLYVDDNYRLPVETRQSMQLFACCIVLILRALKVDATLYFTNFRDLEQLPEHKKRRELYLDELFTCKNWYDAEKHVNESANIENSDQEMRWMTEHQDDDHRFLKLLQHLRQKRRERWDGWPLRDLASEDVLKHCNDAFQFSEKQPQLLNSLAFTLVNAIQGINSLYESGTTAPTSVLILSASQLQDSELNKLKSALGNVMGGAKEFSITVLAFAGELDTGTLRALRTLDQYKSDTEDIIDIITVQELLLFEKGPSARLLAKLFNGHDRNWDKENLNNDQLYGKGQIVLDEIQLPSLEDVMQAVKAA
;
A
#
# COMPACT_ATOMS: atom_id res chain seq x y z
N MET A 1 -19.58 -8.97 -47.64
CA MET A 1 -18.69 -10.04 -48.13
C MET A 1 -17.32 -9.74 -47.55
N GLY A 2 -16.86 -10.31 -46.45
CA GLY A 2 -16.93 -11.70 -46.03
C GLY A 2 -15.54 -12.31 -46.22
N ASN A 3 -14.57 -11.94 -45.38
CA ASN A 3 -13.29 -12.63 -45.28
C ASN A 3 -13.14 -13.15 -43.85
N PHE A 4 -13.53 -14.42 -43.69
CA PHE A 4 -13.18 -15.30 -42.60
C PHE A 4 -11.67 -15.57 -42.68
N LEU A 5 -10.94 -15.34 -41.59
CA LEU A 5 -9.64 -15.94 -41.35
C LEU A 5 -9.75 -16.86 -40.14
N SER A 6 -10.04 -18.12 -40.46
CA SER A 6 -9.54 -19.35 -39.85
C SER A 6 -9.02 -19.27 -38.42
N CYS A 7 -9.83 -19.71 -37.46
CA CYS A 7 -9.36 -20.15 -36.14
C CYS A 7 -8.67 -21.50 -36.29
N ASP A 8 -7.39 -21.58 -35.94
CA ASP A 8 -6.65 -22.83 -35.79
C ASP A 8 -6.93 -23.42 -34.40
N PRO A 9 -7.59 -24.60 -34.26
CA PRO A 9 -7.97 -25.19 -32.98
C PRO A 9 -6.87 -26.12 -32.43
N SER A 10 -5.61 -25.70 -32.56
CA SER A 10 -4.42 -26.50 -32.26
C SER A 10 -3.60 -25.92 -31.10
N ALA A 11 -4.26 -25.53 -30.01
CA ALA A 11 -3.59 -25.21 -28.75
C ALA A 11 -4.38 -25.79 -27.57
N LYS A 12 -4.65 -27.10 -27.64
CA LYS A 12 -5.12 -27.85 -26.48
C LYS A 12 -3.93 -28.16 -25.56
N ASN A 13 -4.05 -27.63 -24.36
CA ASN A 13 -3.66 -28.26 -23.09
C ASN A 13 -2.19 -28.64 -22.94
N GLY A 14 -1.41 -27.63 -22.55
CA GLY A 14 -0.22 -27.79 -21.73
C GLY A 14 -0.38 -27.06 -20.39
N PHE A 15 -1.53 -27.21 -19.71
CA PHE A 15 -1.62 -26.84 -18.29
C PHE A 15 -0.79 -27.85 -17.50
N ASN A 16 0.51 -27.56 -17.37
CA ASN A 16 1.29 -28.11 -16.29
C ASN A 16 0.69 -27.54 -15.00
N ASN A 17 -0.07 -28.37 -14.30
CA ASN A 17 -0.32 -28.25 -12.87
C ASN A 17 1.01 -28.47 -12.13
N GLY A 18 1.96 -27.55 -12.32
CA GLY A 18 3.06 -27.40 -11.40
C GLY A 18 2.46 -26.79 -10.14
N GLU A 19 2.46 -27.53 -9.05
CA GLU A 19 2.24 -26.98 -7.72
C GLU A 19 3.15 -25.74 -7.58
N THR A 20 2.55 -24.56 -7.67
CA THR A 20 3.26 -23.32 -7.36
C THR A 20 3.51 -23.36 -5.87
N VAL A 21 4.69 -23.83 -5.47
CA VAL A 21 5.19 -23.67 -4.11
C VAL A 21 5.01 -22.20 -3.74
N PRO A 22 4.23 -21.86 -2.70
CA PRO A 22 4.01 -20.49 -2.30
C PRO A 22 5.35 -19.82 -2.10
N ALA A 23 5.54 -18.65 -2.73
CA ALA A 23 6.74 -17.89 -2.56
C ALA A 23 6.93 -17.54 -1.09
N ASP A 24 8.03 -18.02 -0.49
CA ASP A 24 8.46 -17.58 0.83
C ASP A 24 8.84 -16.09 0.77
N PHE A 25 8.05 -15.28 1.48
CA PHE A 25 8.26 -13.84 1.73
C PHE A 25 8.44 -13.58 3.23
N SER A 26 8.82 -14.61 4.00
CA SER A 26 9.10 -14.45 5.43
C SER A 26 10.44 -13.73 5.61
N GLN A 27 10.41 -12.68 6.43
CA GLN A 27 11.63 -11.92 6.78
C GLN A 27 11.98 -12.16 8.24
N SER A 28 13.25 -12.50 8.49
CA SER A 28 13.80 -12.52 9.83
C SER A 28 13.88 -11.08 10.39
N PRO A 29 13.69 -10.85 11.70
CA PRO A 29 13.68 -9.52 12.28
C PRO A 29 15.01 -8.77 12.07
N PRO A 30 15.01 -7.50 11.65
CA PRO A 30 16.16 -6.63 11.85
C PRO A 30 16.32 -6.29 13.35
N PRO A 31 17.55 -6.03 13.82
CA PRO A 31 17.80 -5.67 15.22
C PRO A 31 17.16 -4.33 15.58
N ARG A 32 16.43 -4.27 16.71
CA ARG A 32 15.88 -3.03 17.27
C ARG A 32 17.00 -2.05 17.63
N ARG A 33 17.08 -0.92 16.95
CA ARG A 33 17.90 0.23 17.38
C ARG A 33 17.08 1.16 18.29
N LYS A 34 17.66 1.59 19.42
CA LYS A 34 17.07 2.61 20.32
C LYS A 34 17.67 3.98 19.99
N ARG A 35 16.89 4.98 19.54
CA ARG A 35 17.23 6.43 19.47
C ARG A 35 15.94 7.30 19.42
N PRO A 36 15.99 8.64 19.29
CA PRO A 36 15.93 9.58 20.41
C PRO A 36 14.76 10.58 20.35
N HIS A 37 13.83 10.45 19.39
CA HIS A 37 12.78 11.43 19.18
C HIS A 37 11.47 10.97 19.82
N GLY A 38 10.78 11.90 20.50
CA GLY A 38 9.45 11.66 21.02
C GLY A 38 8.45 11.44 19.88
N SER A 39 7.34 10.76 20.18
CA SER A 39 6.26 10.57 19.21
C SER A 39 5.71 11.92 18.73
N ILE A 40 5.72 12.17 17.42
CA ILE A 40 5.07 13.34 16.82
C ILE A 40 3.56 13.11 16.88
N LYS A 41 2.79 14.09 17.35
CA LYS A 41 1.33 14.00 17.37
C LYS A 41 0.76 14.51 16.04
N ILE A 42 0.04 13.66 15.32
CA ILE A 42 -0.70 14.03 14.11
C ILE A 42 -2.15 14.24 14.51
N SER A 43 -2.66 15.45 14.29
CA SER A 43 -4.02 15.84 14.62
C SER A 43 -4.77 16.21 13.33
N PRO A 44 -6.05 15.80 13.18
CA PRO A 44 -6.88 16.26 12.08
C PRO A 44 -7.11 17.78 12.16
N ALA A 45 -7.70 18.35 11.11
CA ALA A 45 -8.11 19.75 11.14
C ALA A 45 -9.10 19.98 12.30
N ARG A 46 -8.91 21.08 13.07
CA ARG A 46 -9.88 21.48 14.10
C ARG A 46 -11.19 21.87 13.40
N SER A 47 -12.22 21.04 13.50
CA SER A 47 -13.57 21.38 13.07
C SER A 47 -14.21 22.33 14.08
N ASN A 48 -14.90 23.37 13.59
CA ASN A 48 -15.67 24.39 14.33
C ASN A 48 -14.99 25.74 14.65
N LEU A 49 -14.54 26.47 13.63
CA LEU A 49 -14.53 27.93 13.70
C LEU A 49 -15.13 28.49 12.40
N ASP A 50 -16.17 29.31 12.49
CA ASP A 50 -16.78 30.11 11.39
C ASP A 50 -15.82 31.15 10.79
N THR A 51 -14.52 30.99 11.03
CA THR A 51 -13.43 31.81 10.54
C THR A 51 -12.35 30.87 10.00
N PRO A 52 -11.76 31.15 8.82
CA PRO A 52 -10.66 30.36 8.31
C PRO A 52 -9.60 30.27 9.40
N PRO A 53 -9.10 29.07 9.75
CA PRO A 53 -8.27 28.89 10.91
C PRO A 53 -7.07 29.84 10.77
N PRO A 54 -6.83 30.74 11.74
CA PRO A 54 -5.60 31.48 11.77
C PRO A 54 -4.56 30.45 12.14
N TYR A 55 -3.93 29.84 11.13
CA TYR A 55 -2.74 29.06 11.33
C TYR A 55 -1.75 29.97 12.07
N ALA A 56 -1.64 29.81 13.40
CA ALA A 56 -0.58 30.45 14.15
C ALA A 56 0.74 30.07 13.45
N LYS A 57 1.66 31.03 13.29
CA LYS A 57 2.84 30.90 12.41
C LYS A 57 3.66 29.61 12.61
N SER A 58 3.55 28.93 13.76
CA SER A 58 4.21 27.66 14.06
C SER A 58 3.34 26.39 13.86
N GLU A 59 2.05 26.40 14.18
CA GLU A 59 1.20 25.18 14.21
C GLU A 59 0.66 24.78 12.82
N GLY A 60 0.48 25.75 11.91
CA GLY A 60 -0.02 25.49 10.57
C GLY A 60 1.04 25.42 9.48
N ALA A 61 2.33 25.50 9.85
CA ALA A 61 3.41 25.56 8.87
C ALA A 61 3.43 24.32 7.96
N TRP A 62 3.14 23.13 8.52
CA TRP A 62 3.07 21.89 7.73
C TRP A 62 1.89 21.89 6.75
N ALA A 63 0.68 22.23 7.23
CA ALA A 63 -0.51 22.36 6.38
C ALA A 63 -0.29 23.37 5.25
N GLN A 64 0.30 24.53 5.55
CA GLN A 64 0.62 25.56 4.56
C GLN A 64 1.61 25.07 3.50
N GLN A 65 2.62 24.28 3.87
CA GLN A 65 3.56 23.68 2.90
C GLN A 65 2.82 22.73 1.97
N LEU A 66 1.94 21.86 2.49
CA LEU A 66 1.13 20.97 1.65
C LEU A 66 0.22 21.77 0.71
N LEU A 67 -0.51 22.76 1.21
CA LEU A 67 -1.42 23.59 0.40
C LEU A 67 -0.67 24.38 -0.68
N SER A 68 0.53 24.89 -0.37
CA SER A 68 1.40 25.55 -1.34
C SER A 68 1.86 24.59 -2.43
N ALA A 69 2.32 23.38 -2.05
CA ALA A 69 2.72 22.35 -2.99
C ALA A 69 1.57 21.93 -3.92
N LEU A 70 0.36 21.81 -3.38
CA LEU A 70 -0.84 21.48 -4.15
C LEU A 70 -1.24 22.59 -5.13
N THR A 71 -1.21 23.84 -4.67
CA THR A 71 -1.51 24.99 -5.54
C THR A 71 -0.52 25.08 -6.69
N GLU A 72 0.77 24.87 -6.42
CA GLU A 72 1.80 24.82 -7.47
C GLU A 72 1.57 23.65 -8.43
N ALA A 73 1.34 22.44 -7.93
CA ALA A 73 1.07 21.27 -8.77
C ALA A 73 -0.19 21.43 -9.63
N GLN A 74 -1.24 22.03 -9.08
CA GLN A 74 -2.48 22.34 -9.80
C GLN A 74 -2.26 23.37 -10.91
N ASN A 75 -1.56 24.47 -10.61
CA ASN A 75 -1.23 25.52 -11.59
C ASN A 75 -0.39 25.00 -12.76
N GLN A 76 0.50 24.05 -12.50
CA GLN A 76 1.28 23.37 -13.54
C GLN A 76 0.48 22.29 -14.29
N GLY A 77 -0.75 22.01 -13.86
CA GLY A 77 -1.63 21.01 -14.46
C GLY A 77 -1.25 19.57 -14.13
N TRP A 78 -0.39 19.33 -13.13
CA TRP A 78 0.10 18.01 -12.77
C TRP A 78 -0.94 17.14 -12.07
N LEU A 79 -2.04 17.72 -11.58
CA LEU A 79 -3.13 16.98 -10.93
C LEU A 79 -4.31 16.66 -11.86
N LYS A 80 -4.23 17.04 -13.15
CA LYS A 80 -5.35 16.93 -14.10
C LYS A 80 -5.76 15.49 -14.45
N SER A 81 -4.83 14.55 -14.35
CA SER A 81 -5.04 13.13 -14.70
C SER A 81 -5.78 12.35 -13.62
N LEU A 82 -5.73 12.81 -12.36
CA LEU A 82 -6.20 12.05 -11.19
C LEU A 82 -7.68 11.62 -11.31
N PRO A 83 -8.65 12.49 -11.67
CA PRO A 83 -10.06 12.10 -11.73
C PRO A 83 -10.39 11.08 -12.83
N ALA A 84 -9.48 10.84 -13.78
CA ALA A 84 -9.69 9.92 -14.89
C ALA A 84 -9.22 8.48 -14.58
N ARG A 85 -8.73 8.22 -13.36
CA ARG A 85 -8.15 6.93 -12.97
C ARG A 85 -8.76 6.44 -11.66
N HIS A 86 -8.77 5.12 -11.48
CA HIS A 86 -9.02 4.49 -10.20
C HIS A 86 -7.71 4.36 -9.42
N TYR A 87 -7.73 4.61 -8.10
CA TYR A 87 -6.53 4.53 -7.25
C TYR A 87 -6.64 3.47 -6.15
N HIS A 88 -5.66 2.58 -6.06
CA HIS A 88 -5.46 1.72 -4.89
C HIS A 88 -4.31 2.26 -4.04
N LEU A 89 -4.59 2.68 -2.81
CA LEU A 89 -3.57 3.12 -1.86
C LEU A 89 -3.28 2.00 -0.86
N TYR A 90 -2.09 1.41 -0.92
CA TYR A 90 -1.61 0.45 0.08
C TYR A 90 -0.73 1.15 1.11
N VAL A 91 -0.99 0.90 2.39
CA VAL A 91 -0.15 1.34 3.50
C VAL A 91 0.46 0.13 4.19
N ASP A 92 1.79 0.14 4.32
CA ASP A 92 2.52 -0.88 5.06
C ASP A 92 2.22 -0.80 6.56
N ASP A 93 1.55 -1.83 7.07
CA ASP A 93 1.16 -1.98 8.47
C ASP A 93 2.20 -2.76 9.30
N ASN A 94 3.46 -2.78 8.88
CA ASN A 94 4.53 -3.47 9.59
C ASN A 94 4.79 -2.80 10.94
N TYR A 95 4.29 -3.44 12.00
CA TYR A 95 4.36 -2.91 13.37
C TYR A 95 5.79 -2.78 13.92
N ARG A 96 6.79 -3.41 13.29
CA ARG A 96 8.20 -3.34 13.71
C ARG A 96 8.94 -2.13 13.17
N LEU A 97 8.36 -1.43 12.21
CA LEU A 97 8.94 -0.20 11.70
C LEU A 97 9.09 0.83 12.83
N PRO A 98 10.11 1.71 12.74
CA PRO A 98 10.27 2.82 13.67
C PRO A 98 8.97 3.61 13.82
N VAL A 99 8.75 4.18 15.00
CA VAL A 99 7.55 4.99 15.28
C VAL A 99 7.48 6.15 14.29
N GLU A 100 8.61 6.79 14.02
CA GLU A 100 8.75 7.91 13.10
C GLU A 100 8.38 7.52 11.65
N THR A 101 8.83 6.36 11.19
CA THR A 101 8.45 5.82 9.87
C THR A 101 6.95 5.51 9.79
N ARG A 102 6.39 4.85 10.81
CA ARG A 102 4.94 4.57 10.86
C ARG A 102 4.11 5.86 10.88
N GLN A 103 4.52 6.85 11.67
CA GLN A 103 3.88 8.16 11.72
C GLN A 103 4.02 8.92 10.39
N SER A 104 5.17 8.80 9.71
CA SER A 104 5.37 9.42 8.39
C SER A 104 4.42 8.82 7.36
N MET A 105 4.30 7.49 7.34
CA MET A 105 3.37 6.79 6.47
C MET A 105 1.91 7.16 6.77
N GLN A 106 1.53 7.23 8.06
CA GLN A 106 0.20 7.68 8.49
C GLN A 106 -0.12 9.11 8.01
N LEU A 107 0.81 10.04 8.22
CA LEU A 107 0.69 11.42 7.78
C LEU A 107 0.47 11.49 6.26
N PHE A 108 1.32 10.79 5.51
CA PHE A 108 1.26 10.82 4.05
C PHE A 108 0.02 10.12 3.50
N ALA A 109 -0.43 9.02 4.12
CA ALA A 109 -1.70 8.38 3.79
C ALA A 109 -2.86 9.38 3.96
N CYS A 110 -2.92 10.11 5.07
CA CYS A 110 -3.94 11.15 5.27
C CYS A 110 -3.88 12.24 4.20
N CYS A 111 -2.68 12.68 3.83
CA CYS A 111 -2.50 13.70 2.79
C CYS A 111 -2.98 13.22 1.42
N ILE A 112 -2.61 12.01 1.02
CA ILE A 112 -3.07 11.40 -0.23
C ILE A 112 -4.60 11.27 -0.21
N VAL A 113 -5.18 10.76 0.88
CA VAL A 113 -6.64 10.62 1.01
C VAL A 113 -7.34 11.98 0.89
N LEU A 114 -6.84 13.03 1.56
CA LEU A 114 -7.38 14.38 1.44
C LEU A 114 -7.35 14.90 0.00
N ILE A 115 -6.24 14.71 -0.72
CA ILE A 115 -6.08 15.13 -2.12
C ILE A 115 -7.07 14.39 -3.03
N LEU A 116 -7.12 13.06 -2.92
CA LEU A 116 -8.00 12.21 -3.74
C LEU A 116 -9.48 12.54 -3.47
N ARG A 117 -9.86 12.76 -2.20
CA ARG A 117 -11.21 13.18 -1.83
C ARG A 117 -11.57 14.57 -2.34
N ALA A 118 -10.67 15.55 -2.21
CA ALA A 118 -10.89 16.91 -2.70
C ALA A 118 -11.14 16.96 -4.21
N LEU A 119 -10.46 16.08 -4.96
CA LEU A 119 -10.60 15.92 -6.41
C LEU A 119 -11.70 14.91 -6.81
N LYS A 120 -12.43 14.33 -5.85
CA LYS A 120 -13.47 13.31 -6.06
C LYS A 120 -12.99 12.10 -6.88
N VAL A 121 -11.76 11.69 -6.66
CA VAL A 121 -11.14 10.53 -7.32
C VAL A 121 -11.74 9.25 -6.74
N ASP A 122 -12.01 8.28 -7.62
CA ASP A 122 -12.42 6.95 -7.19
C ASP A 122 -11.20 6.18 -6.68
N ALA A 123 -11.23 5.82 -5.39
CA ALA A 123 -10.06 5.27 -4.73
C ALA A 123 -10.42 4.41 -3.52
N THR A 124 -9.52 3.46 -3.20
CA THR A 124 -9.66 2.52 -2.09
C THR A 124 -8.36 2.44 -1.29
N LEU A 125 -8.46 2.50 0.04
CA LEU A 125 -7.36 2.27 0.97
C LEU A 125 -7.27 0.79 1.33
N TYR A 126 -6.06 0.27 1.33
CA TYR A 126 -5.71 -1.09 1.73
C TYR A 126 -4.54 -1.07 2.70
N PHE A 127 -4.46 -2.10 3.53
CA PHE A 127 -3.25 -2.40 4.32
C PHE A 127 -2.66 -3.74 3.88
N THR A 128 -1.38 -3.96 4.20
CA THR A 128 -0.65 -5.17 3.78
C THR A 128 -1.13 -6.43 4.50
N ASN A 129 -1.57 -6.36 5.77
CA ASN A 129 -2.13 -7.50 6.50
C ASN A 129 -3.55 -7.31 7.04
N PHE A 130 -4.03 -6.07 7.10
CA PHE A 130 -5.35 -5.72 7.63
C PHE A 130 -6.36 -5.48 6.51
N ARG A 131 -7.58 -5.99 6.69
CA ARG A 131 -8.64 -6.02 5.66
C ARG A 131 -9.91 -5.40 6.20
N ASP A 132 -10.71 -4.81 5.31
CA ASP A 132 -12.05 -4.35 5.67
C ASP A 132 -13.04 -5.52 5.64
N LEU A 133 -13.47 -5.97 6.82
CA LEU A 133 -14.49 -7.01 6.94
C LEU A 133 -15.86 -6.44 7.30
N GLU A 134 -15.99 -5.12 7.49
CA GLU A 134 -17.24 -4.50 7.92
C GLU A 134 -18.30 -4.52 6.81
N GLN A 135 -17.87 -4.38 5.56
CA GLN A 135 -18.74 -4.38 4.38
C GLN A 135 -19.24 -5.78 3.98
N LEU A 136 -18.74 -6.84 4.62
CA LEU A 136 -19.08 -8.21 4.25
C LEU A 136 -20.46 -8.64 4.79
N PRO A 137 -21.26 -9.36 3.99
CA PRO A 137 -22.45 -10.03 4.48
C PRO A 137 -22.13 -10.99 5.62
N GLU A 138 -22.99 -11.08 6.63
CA GLU A 138 -22.76 -11.83 7.88
C GLU A 138 -22.28 -13.28 7.67
N HIS A 139 -22.86 -14.00 6.70
CA HIS A 139 -22.47 -15.38 6.38
C HIS A 139 -21.04 -15.49 5.84
N LYS A 140 -20.56 -14.49 5.10
CA LYS A 140 -19.17 -14.40 4.61
C LYS A 140 -18.23 -13.90 5.69
N LYS A 141 -18.69 -12.98 6.53
CA LYS A 141 -17.91 -12.37 7.61
C LYS A 141 -17.39 -13.39 8.61
N ARG A 142 -18.19 -14.41 8.97
CA ARG A 142 -17.78 -15.46 9.91
C ARG A 142 -16.54 -16.24 9.44
N ARG A 143 -16.49 -16.62 8.16
CA ARG A 143 -15.31 -17.32 7.59
C ARG A 143 -14.07 -16.43 7.61
N GLU A 144 -14.21 -15.17 7.20
CA GLU A 144 -13.06 -14.26 7.13
C GLU A 144 -12.53 -13.88 8.53
N LEU A 145 -13.41 -13.73 9.52
CA LEU A 145 -13.03 -13.56 10.93
C LEU A 145 -12.28 -14.78 11.46
N TYR A 146 -12.77 -15.99 11.16
CA TYR A 146 -12.06 -17.24 11.51
C TYR A 146 -10.64 -17.28 10.93
N LEU A 147 -10.47 -16.92 9.66
CA LEU A 147 -9.14 -16.87 9.03
C LEU A 147 -8.23 -15.81 9.67
N ASP A 148 -8.78 -14.65 10.05
CA ASP A 148 -8.04 -13.60 10.76
C ASP A 148 -7.63 -14.06 12.17
N GLU A 149 -8.54 -14.71 12.92
CA GLU A 149 -8.26 -15.25 14.26
C GLU A 149 -7.18 -16.33 14.20
N LEU A 150 -7.33 -17.30 13.28
CA LEU A 150 -6.33 -18.34 13.04
C LEU A 150 -4.97 -17.75 12.62
N PHE A 151 -4.96 -16.71 11.78
CA PHE A 151 -3.75 -16.01 11.36
C PHE A 151 -3.03 -15.31 12.52
N THR A 152 -3.77 -14.86 13.53
CA THR A 152 -3.22 -14.18 14.73
C THR A 152 -2.83 -15.13 15.87
N CYS A 153 -2.95 -16.45 15.67
CA CYS A 153 -2.45 -17.43 16.63
C CYS A 153 -0.93 -17.28 16.87
N LYS A 154 -0.45 -17.62 18.06
CA LYS A 154 0.96 -17.41 18.43
C LYS A 154 1.86 -18.58 18.09
N ASN A 155 1.30 -19.78 17.98
CA ASN A 155 2.02 -21.02 17.73
C ASN A 155 1.08 -22.09 17.16
N TRP A 156 1.66 -23.23 16.77
CA TRP A 156 0.93 -24.35 16.19
C TRP A 156 -0.19 -24.91 17.09
N TYR A 157 0.07 -25.02 18.40
CA TYR A 157 -0.90 -25.57 19.34
C TYR A 157 -2.13 -24.67 19.49
N ASP A 158 -1.93 -23.34 19.56
CA ASP A 158 -3.02 -22.37 19.60
C ASP A 158 -3.87 -22.45 18.32
N ALA A 159 -3.22 -22.59 17.15
CA ALA A 159 -3.90 -22.75 15.88
C ALA A 159 -4.72 -24.05 15.84
N GLU A 160 -4.13 -25.18 16.22
CA GLU A 160 -4.80 -26.49 16.26
C GLU A 160 -6.03 -26.46 17.18
N LYS A 161 -5.87 -25.87 18.38
CA LYS A 161 -6.99 -25.65 19.30
C LYS A 161 -8.10 -24.82 18.64
N HIS A 162 -7.74 -23.70 18.00
CA HIS A 162 -8.70 -22.82 17.34
C HIS A 162 -9.47 -23.53 16.21
N VAL A 163 -8.80 -24.33 15.38
CA VAL A 163 -9.44 -25.12 14.31
C VAL A 163 -10.39 -26.17 14.91
N ASN A 164 -9.96 -26.89 15.95
CA ASN A 164 -10.77 -27.93 16.60
C ASN A 164 -12.03 -27.36 17.29
N GLU A 165 -11.93 -26.18 17.92
CA GLU A 165 -13.05 -25.51 18.57
C GLU A 165 -14.02 -24.87 17.56
N SER A 166 -13.58 -24.66 16.31
CA SER A 166 -14.32 -23.97 15.25
C SER A 166 -14.99 -24.91 14.23
N ALA A 167 -15.21 -26.18 14.58
CA ALA A 167 -15.71 -27.23 13.68
C ALA A 167 -17.06 -26.94 12.97
N ASN A 168 -17.79 -25.90 13.41
CA ASN A 168 -19.07 -25.48 12.81
C ASN A 168 -18.92 -24.34 11.78
N ILE A 169 -17.69 -23.87 11.51
CA ILE A 169 -17.43 -22.79 10.54
C ILE A 169 -17.26 -23.40 9.15
N GLU A 170 -17.90 -22.78 8.15
CA GLU A 170 -17.81 -23.24 6.77
C GLU A 170 -16.34 -23.33 6.31
N ASN A 171 -15.98 -24.49 5.76
CA ASN A 171 -14.65 -24.86 5.30
C ASN A 171 -13.57 -25.07 6.37
N SER A 172 -13.86 -25.02 7.68
CA SER A 172 -12.85 -25.32 8.74
C SER A 172 -12.16 -26.68 8.57
N ASP A 173 -12.86 -27.65 7.95
CA ASP A 173 -12.32 -28.95 7.58
C ASP A 173 -11.12 -28.85 6.61
N GLN A 174 -11.06 -27.82 5.78
CA GLN A 174 -9.95 -27.60 4.85
C GLN A 174 -8.68 -27.20 5.60
N GLU A 175 -8.78 -26.27 6.56
CA GLU A 175 -7.66 -25.89 7.41
C GLU A 175 -7.20 -27.07 8.28
N MET A 176 -8.14 -27.85 8.82
CA MET A 176 -7.83 -29.06 9.59
C MET A 176 -7.09 -30.10 8.76
N ARG A 177 -7.56 -30.39 7.53
CA ARG A 177 -6.86 -31.30 6.61
C ARG A 177 -5.48 -30.79 6.26
N TRP A 178 -5.36 -29.50 5.90
CA TRP A 178 -4.07 -28.90 5.57
C TRP A 178 -3.09 -29.02 6.74
N MET A 179 -3.53 -28.72 7.97
CA MET A 179 -2.70 -28.84 9.17
C MET A 179 -2.28 -30.29 9.46
N THR A 180 -3.17 -31.25 9.21
CA THR A 180 -2.87 -32.69 9.38
C THR A 180 -1.82 -33.16 8.37
N GLU A 181 -1.93 -32.73 7.11
CA GLU A 181 -0.98 -33.08 6.05
C GLU A 181 0.43 -32.50 6.28
N HIS A 182 0.53 -31.36 6.96
CA HIS A 182 1.79 -30.65 7.21
C HIS A 182 2.23 -30.72 8.69
N GLN A 183 1.71 -31.68 9.47
CA GLN A 183 2.01 -31.80 10.90
C GLN A 183 3.49 -32.08 11.16
N ASP A 184 4.14 -32.84 10.28
CA ASP A 184 5.53 -33.25 10.44
C ASP A 184 6.53 -32.32 9.72
N ASP A 185 6.05 -31.23 9.13
CA ASP A 185 6.88 -30.30 8.41
C ASP A 185 7.78 -29.47 9.33
N ASP A 186 9.03 -29.28 8.89
CA ASP A 186 9.89 -28.24 9.43
C ASP A 186 9.22 -26.87 9.24
N HIS A 187 9.27 -26.05 10.30
CA HIS A 187 8.63 -24.74 10.34
C HIS A 187 7.12 -24.75 10.00
N ARG A 188 6.40 -25.86 10.27
CA ARG A 188 4.95 -26.02 10.00
C ARG A 188 4.08 -24.83 10.35
N PHE A 189 4.36 -24.15 11.47
CA PHE A 189 3.58 -22.98 11.86
C PHE A 189 3.79 -21.78 10.93
N LEU A 190 5.02 -21.52 10.51
CA LEU A 190 5.30 -20.45 9.54
C LEU A 190 4.65 -20.76 8.19
N LYS A 191 4.70 -22.02 7.74
CA LYS A 191 4.01 -22.49 6.53
C LYS A 191 2.50 -22.31 6.62
N LEU A 192 1.89 -22.60 7.79
CA LEU A 192 0.48 -22.33 8.05
C LEU A 192 0.18 -20.84 7.90
N LEU A 193 0.98 -19.96 8.50
CA LEU A 193 0.78 -18.51 8.38
C LEU A 193 0.86 -18.04 6.93
N GLN A 194 1.80 -18.57 6.14
CA GLN A 194 1.91 -18.27 4.71
C GLN A 194 0.67 -18.77 3.94
N HIS A 195 0.21 -19.99 4.23
CA HIS A 195 -1.02 -20.54 3.66
C HIS A 195 -2.26 -19.68 4.00
N LEU A 196 -2.38 -19.23 5.24
CA LEU A 196 -3.48 -18.36 5.66
C LEU A 196 -3.37 -16.98 5.02
N ARG A 197 -2.16 -16.41 4.95
CA ARG A 197 -1.94 -15.14 4.24
C ARG A 197 -2.39 -15.27 2.78
N GLN A 198 -2.13 -16.41 2.14
CA GLN A 198 -2.60 -16.74 0.79
C GLN A 198 -4.13 -16.81 0.69
N LYS A 199 -4.79 -17.57 1.57
CA LYS A 199 -6.25 -17.73 1.57
C LYS A 199 -6.97 -16.41 1.82
N ARG A 200 -6.47 -15.60 2.75
CA ARG A 200 -7.01 -14.26 3.06
C ARG A 200 -7.00 -13.33 1.83
N ARG A 201 -6.14 -13.59 0.82
CA ARG A 201 -6.12 -12.80 -0.44
C ARG A 201 -7.37 -12.93 -1.29
N GLU A 202 -8.09 -14.05 -1.20
CA GLU A 202 -9.34 -14.25 -1.95
C GLU A 202 -10.40 -13.19 -1.64
N ARG A 203 -10.29 -12.54 -0.48
CA ARG A 203 -11.18 -11.49 0.01
C ARG A 203 -10.35 -10.39 0.66
N TRP A 204 -9.59 -9.65 -0.16
CA TRP A 204 -8.75 -8.53 0.30
C TRP A 204 -9.45 -7.19 0.10
N ASP A 205 -10.59 -7.00 0.76
CA ASP A 205 -11.40 -5.79 0.65
C ASP A 205 -10.73 -4.62 1.41
N GLY A 206 -10.92 -3.40 0.89
CA GLY A 206 -10.38 -2.16 1.44
C GLY A 206 -11.46 -1.10 1.63
N TRP A 207 -11.07 0.05 2.18
CA TRP A 207 -11.99 1.14 2.53
C TRP A 207 -12.13 2.13 1.37
N PRO A 208 -13.33 2.32 0.80
CA PRO A 208 -13.56 3.37 -0.22
C PRO A 208 -13.29 4.76 0.35
N LEU A 209 -12.53 5.59 -0.37
CA LEU A 209 -12.07 6.88 0.17
C LEU A 209 -13.14 7.97 0.22
N ARG A 210 -14.24 7.85 -0.54
CA ARG A 210 -15.24 8.91 -0.73
C ARG A 210 -15.65 9.57 0.59
N ASP A 211 -15.92 8.75 1.60
CA ASP A 211 -16.47 9.17 2.88
C ASP A 211 -15.47 9.01 4.05
N LEU A 212 -14.21 8.72 3.76
CA LEU A 212 -13.21 8.41 4.79
C LEU A 212 -12.56 9.69 5.34
N ALA A 213 -12.88 10.06 6.58
CA ALA A 213 -12.28 11.23 7.23
C ALA A 213 -10.82 10.96 7.63
N SER A 214 -10.03 12.02 7.84
CA SER A 214 -8.62 11.86 8.25
C SER A 214 -8.50 11.12 9.58
N GLU A 215 -9.45 11.32 10.49
CA GLU A 215 -9.57 10.61 11.75
C GLU A 215 -9.76 9.10 11.54
N ASP A 216 -10.59 8.72 10.57
CA ASP A 216 -10.84 7.32 10.23
C ASP A 216 -9.57 6.70 9.63
N VAL A 217 -8.87 7.41 8.74
CA VAL A 217 -7.58 6.96 8.18
C VAL A 217 -6.57 6.70 9.29
N LEU A 218 -6.41 7.64 10.23
CA LEU A 218 -5.50 7.49 11.37
C LEU A 218 -5.89 6.30 12.26
N LYS A 219 -7.19 6.14 12.53
CA LYS A 219 -7.73 5.01 13.29
C LYS A 219 -7.42 3.70 12.59
N HIS A 220 -7.75 3.56 11.31
CA HIS A 220 -7.50 2.34 10.54
C HIS A 220 -6.02 2.00 10.45
N CYS A 221 -5.14 2.98 10.29
CA CYS A 221 -3.70 2.74 10.36
C CYS A 221 -3.27 2.17 11.73
N ASN A 222 -3.79 2.73 12.83
CA ASN A 222 -3.49 2.24 14.17
C ASN A 222 -4.02 0.81 14.39
N ASP A 223 -5.26 0.55 13.96
CA ASP A 223 -5.88 -0.78 14.03
C ASP A 223 -5.08 -1.80 13.20
N ALA A 224 -4.60 -1.41 12.01
CA ALA A 224 -3.76 -2.26 11.16
C ALA A 224 -2.41 -2.58 11.81
N PHE A 225 -1.75 -1.59 12.42
CA PHE A 225 -0.51 -1.83 13.17
C PHE A 225 -0.72 -2.75 14.37
N GLN A 226 -1.83 -2.58 15.11
CA GLN A 226 -2.18 -3.45 16.24
C GLN A 226 -2.52 -4.86 15.78
N PHE A 227 -3.21 -5.01 14.65
CA PHE A 227 -3.51 -6.31 14.06
C PHE A 227 -2.21 -7.02 13.66
N SER A 228 -1.31 -6.33 12.96
CA SER A 228 -0.02 -6.86 12.54
C SER A 228 0.90 -7.20 13.73
N GLU A 229 0.81 -6.48 14.85
CA GLU A 229 1.54 -6.81 16.07
C GLU A 229 1.16 -8.19 16.65
N LYS A 230 -0.08 -8.63 16.44
CA LYS A 230 -0.54 -9.96 16.90
C LYS A 230 0.16 -11.10 16.19
N GLN A 231 0.73 -10.87 15.00
CA GLN A 231 1.47 -11.90 14.26
C GLN A 231 2.95 -11.54 14.04
N PRO A 232 3.82 -11.77 15.04
CA PRO A 232 5.23 -11.39 14.96
C PRO A 232 6.09 -12.28 14.05
N GLN A 233 5.60 -13.46 13.63
CA GLN A 233 6.41 -14.44 12.89
C GLN A 233 6.38 -14.23 11.38
N LEU A 234 5.30 -13.64 10.85
CA LEU A 234 5.15 -13.38 9.42
C LEU A 234 5.10 -11.87 9.17
N LEU A 235 6.26 -11.29 8.87
CA LEU A 235 6.38 -9.87 8.61
C LEU A 235 5.85 -9.48 7.23
N ASN A 236 5.59 -8.18 7.06
CA ASN A 236 5.34 -7.61 5.75
C ASN A 236 6.61 -7.60 4.92
N SER A 237 6.42 -7.89 3.64
CA SER A 237 7.42 -7.73 2.60
C SER A 237 6.77 -6.89 1.52
N LEU A 238 7.51 -5.93 0.97
CA LEU A 238 7.05 -5.15 -0.17
C LEU A 238 6.66 -6.07 -1.34
N ALA A 239 7.35 -7.20 -1.49
CA ALA A 239 7.05 -8.15 -2.54
C ALA A 239 5.65 -8.75 -2.42
N PHE A 240 5.20 -9.06 -1.21
CA PHE A 240 3.85 -9.55 -1.00
C PHE A 240 2.80 -8.52 -1.43
N THR A 241 2.96 -7.25 -1.01
CA THR A 241 2.06 -6.16 -1.37
C THR A 241 2.03 -5.94 -2.89
N LEU A 242 3.18 -5.97 -3.55
CA LEU A 242 3.28 -5.84 -5.01
C LEU A 242 2.58 -7.00 -5.74
N VAL A 243 2.79 -8.24 -5.32
CA VAL A 243 2.11 -9.40 -5.91
C VAL A 243 0.60 -9.27 -5.74
N ASN A 244 0.12 -8.82 -4.58
CA ASN A 244 -1.32 -8.62 -4.35
C ASN A 244 -1.88 -7.54 -5.27
N ALA A 245 -1.19 -6.41 -5.41
CA ALA A 245 -1.60 -5.35 -6.32
C ALA A 245 -1.68 -5.86 -7.76
N ILE A 246 -0.64 -6.54 -8.25
CA ILE A 246 -0.58 -7.13 -9.59
C ILE A 246 -1.76 -8.10 -9.83
N GLN A 247 -2.03 -9.00 -8.87
CA GLN A 247 -3.13 -9.96 -8.99
C GLN A 247 -4.50 -9.28 -8.97
N GLY A 248 -4.70 -8.27 -8.13
CA GLY A 248 -5.93 -7.48 -8.10
C GLY A 248 -6.22 -6.83 -9.46
N ILE A 249 -5.18 -6.33 -10.12
CA ILE A 249 -5.29 -5.71 -11.44
C ILE A 249 -5.55 -6.71 -12.54
N ASN A 250 -4.87 -7.86 -12.54
CA ASN A 250 -5.18 -8.94 -13.48
C ASN A 250 -6.65 -9.37 -13.35
N SER A 251 -7.18 -9.45 -12.13
CA SER A 251 -8.59 -9.78 -11.88
C SER A 251 -9.55 -8.71 -12.43
N LEU A 252 -9.21 -7.42 -12.29
CA LEU A 252 -9.99 -6.32 -12.89
C LEU A 252 -10.00 -6.41 -14.42
N TYR A 253 -8.85 -6.72 -15.03
CA TYR A 253 -8.75 -6.91 -16.48
C TYR A 253 -9.59 -8.08 -16.97
N GLU A 254 -9.51 -9.24 -16.30
CA GLU A 254 -10.30 -10.44 -16.60
C GLU A 254 -11.81 -10.19 -16.46
N SER A 255 -12.22 -9.35 -15.51
CA SER A 255 -13.63 -8.96 -15.32
C SER A 255 -14.18 -8.03 -16.41
N GLY A 256 -13.33 -7.51 -17.30
CA GLY A 256 -13.70 -6.51 -18.31
C GLY A 256 -13.84 -5.09 -17.75
N THR A 257 -13.37 -4.84 -16.52
CA THR A 257 -13.36 -3.50 -15.91
C THR A 257 -12.12 -2.76 -16.38
N THR A 258 -12.23 -1.98 -17.45
CA THR A 258 -11.08 -1.38 -18.17
C THR A 258 -10.69 0.04 -17.71
N ALA A 259 -11.06 0.46 -16.51
CA ALA A 259 -10.69 1.78 -16.03
C ALA A 259 -9.16 1.84 -15.77
N PRO A 260 -8.44 2.87 -16.26
CA PRO A 260 -7.02 3.01 -15.95
C PRO A 260 -6.82 3.05 -14.43
N THR A 261 -5.94 2.20 -13.92
CA THR A 261 -5.71 2.03 -12.48
C THR A 261 -4.31 2.48 -12.11
N SER A 262 -4.16 3.16 -10.98
CA SER A 262 -2.87 3.49 -10.39
C SER A 262 -2.80 2.95 -8.96
N VAL A 263 -1.75 2.20 -8.68
CA VAL A 263 -1.48 1.67 -7.35
C VAL A 263 -0.42 2.53 -6.70
N LEU A 264 -0.70 3.06 -5.52
CA LEU A 264 0.25 3.79 -4.69
C LEU A 264 0.58 2.92 -3.48
N ILE A 265 1.86 2.67 -3.22
CA ILE A 265 2.30 1.85 -2.09
C ILE A 265 3.18 2.70 -1.18
N LEU A 266 2.76 2.91 0.06
CA LEU A 266 3.59 3.51 1.11
C LEU A 266 4.26 2.39 1.89
N SER A 267 5.58 2.26 1.82
CA SER A 267 6.28 1.13 2.43
C SER A 267 7.65 1.50 2.98
N ALA A 268 8.02 0.84 4.07
CA ALA A 268 9.39 0.78 4.57
C ALA A 268 9.82 -0.68 4.83
N SER A 269 9.06 -1.65 4.33
CA SER A 269 9.41 -3.06 4.43
C SER A 269 10.57 -3.39 3.49
N GLN A 270 11.42 -4.33 3.92
CA GLN A 270 12.56 -4.75 3.13
C GLN A 270 12.12 -5.48 1.87
N LEU A 271 13.00 -5.48 0.86
CA LEU A 271 12.88 -6.28 -0.34
C LEU A 271 14.18 -7.07 -0.50
N GLN A 272 14.09 -8.39 -0.37
CA GLN A 272 15.23 -9.28 -0.53
C GLN A 272 15.46 -9.63 -2.01
N ASP A 273 16.71 -9.95 -2.37
CA ASP A 273 17.07 -10.36 -3.73
C ASP A 273 16.33 -11.63 -4.18
N SER A 274 16.03 -12.54 -3.25
CA SER A 274 15.24 -13.76 -3.50
C SER A 274 13.79 -13.45 -3.89
N GLU A 275 13.23 -12.36 -3.38
CA GLU A 275 11.87 -11.89 -3.66
C GLU A 275 11.82 -11.14 -4.99
N LEU A 276 12.90 -10.42 -5.33
CA LEU A 276 13.02 -9.63 -6.56
C LEU A 276 12.81 -10.46 -7.83
N ASN A 277 13.42 -11.66 -7.90
CA ASN A 277 13.28 -12.52 -9.08
C ASN A 277 11.83 -12.99 -9.28
N LYS A 278 11.12 -13.28 -8.19
CA LYS A 278 9.71 -13.67 -8.22
C LYS A 278 8.84 -12.50 -8.68
N LEU A 279 9.13 -11.29 -8.21
CA LEU A 279 8.44 -10.07 -8.65
C LEU A 279 8.62 -9.81 -10.13
N LYS A 280 9.85 -9.92 -10.65
CA LYS A 280 10.12 -9.76 -12.09
C LYS A 280 9.30 -10.74 -12.92
N SER A 281 9.18 -11.99 -12.47
CA SER A 281 8.31 -12.96 -13.14
C SER A 281 6.83 -12.58 -13.10
N ALA A 282 6.34 -12.07 -11.96
CA ALA A 282 4.95 -11.63 -11.84
C ALA A 282 4.65 -10.42 -12.74
N LEU A 283 5.57 -9.45 -12.81
CA LEU A 283 5.48 -8.26 -13.67
C LEU A 283 5.61 -8.60 -15.15
N GLY A 284 6.41 -9.62 -15.49
CA GLY A 284 6.51 -10.13 -16.85
C GLY A 284 5.18 -10.59 -17.44
N ASN A 285 4.23 -10.98 -16.59
CA ASN A 285 2.93 -11.53 -16.99
C ASN A 285 1.79 -10.50 -16.94
N VAL A 286 2.06 -9.25 -16.54
CA VAL A 286 1.02 -8.20 -16.50
C VAL A 286 0.66 -7.81 -17.93
N MET A 287 -0.62 -7.89 -18.25
CA MET A 287 -1.17 -7.39 -19.51
C MET A 287 -1.51 -5.91 -19.38
N GLY A 288 -1.12 -5.12 -20.38
CA GLY A 288 -1.28 -3.66 -20.34
C GLY A 288 -0.03 -2.93 -19.82
N GLY A 289 0.20 -1.71 -20.30
CA GLY A 289 1.36 -0.88 -19.92
C GLY A 289 0.97 0.32 -19.07
N ALA A 290 1.96 1.16 -18.70
CA ALA A 290 1.85 2.37 -17.86
C ALA A 290 0.51 3.13 -17.96
N LYS A 291 0.02 3.36 -19.18
CA LYS A 291 -1.21 4.11 -19.45
C LYS A 291 -2.46 3.48 -18.85
N GLU A 292 -2.57 2.15 -18.89
CA GLU A 292 -3.67 1.38 -18.30
C GLU A 292 -3.40 1.10 -16.83
N PHE A 293 -2.14 0.84 -16.49
CA PHE A 293 -1.74 0.43 -15.16
C PHE A 293 -0.36 0.97 -14.77
N SER A 294 -0.27 1.56 -13.58
CA SER A 294 1.01 1.94 -12.96
C SER A 294 1.02 1.57 -11.48
N ILE A 295 2.18 1.17 -10.97
CA ILE A 295 2.49 1.09 -9.55
C ILE A 295 3.53 2.17 -9.23
N THR A 296 3.27 2.96 -8.19
CA THR A 296 4.26 3.86 -7.64
C THR A 296 4.50 3.51 -6.18
N VAL A 297 5.74 3.18 -5.83
CA VAL A 297 6.14 2.88 -4.45
C VAL A 297 6.82 4.11 -3.87
N LEU A 298 6.23 4.68 -2.82
CA LEU A 298 6.91 5.65 -1.96
C LEU A 298 7.64 4.89 -0.85
N ALA A 299 8.94 4.67 -1.05
CA ALA A 299 9.80 3.93 -0.14
C ALA A 299 10.42 4.86 0.92
N PHE A 300 10.02 4.67 2.18
CA PHE A 300 10.59 5.40 3.32
C PHE A 300 11.92 4.75 3.70
N ALA A 301 13.01 5.45 3.39
CA ALA A 301 14.34 4.88 3.25
C ALA A 301 15.26 5.09 4.47
N GLY A 302 14.80 5.75 5.54
CA GLY A 302 15.65 6.12 6.67
C GLY A 302 16.32 4.94 7.37
N GLU A 303 15.65 3.79 7.42
CA GLU A 303 16.17 2.56 8.04
C GLU A 303 16.33 1.39 7.06
N LEU A 304 16.18 1.62 5.75
CA LEU A 304 16.40 0.57 4.75
C LEU A 304 17.91 0.31 4.59
N ASP A 305 18.29 -0.96 4.57
CA ASP A 305 19.67 -1.36 4.34
C ASP A 305 20.07 -1.17 2.86
N THR A 306 21.38 -1.19 2.61
CA THR A 306 21.94 -0.97 1.26
C THR A 306 21.58 -2.07 0.27
N GLY A 307 21.34 -3.30 0.75
CA GLY A 307 20.85 -4.42 -0.06
C GLY A 307 19.42 -4.15 -0.53
N THR A 308 18.53 -3.79 0.38
CA THR A 308 17.15 -3.40 0.07
C THR A 308 17.11 -2.24 -0.93
N LEU A 309 17.88 -1.16 -0.70
CA LEU A 309 17.92 -0.01 -1.62
C LEU A 309 18.41 -0.39 -3.03
N ARG A 310 19.34 -1.35 -3.13
CA ARG A 310 19.80 -1.89 -4.41
C ARG A 310 18.72 -2.73 -5.10
N ALA A 311 18.02 -3.58 -4.34
CA ALA A 311 16.92 -4.38 -4.85
C ALA A 311 15.79 -3.48 -5.39
N LEU A 312 15.44 -2.41 -4.65
CA LEU A 312 14.48 -1.41 -5.11
C LEU A 312 14.94 -0.75 -6.43
N ARG A 313 16.17 -0.23 -6.52
CA ARG A 313 16.68 0.34 -7.78
C ARG A 313 16.67 -0.65 -8.95
N THR A 314 16.91 -1.93 -8.66
CA THR A 314 16.89 -2.97 -9.69
C THR A 314 15.47 -3.29 -10.15
N LEU A 315 14.48 -3.13 -9.27
CA LEU A 315 13.06 -3.27 -9.60
C LEU A 315 12.56 -2.06 -10.40
N ASP A 316 12.94 -0.85 -9.99
CA ASP A 316 12.63 0.43 -10.66
C ASP A 316 13.15 0.47 -12.11
N GLN A 317 14.31 -0.14 -12.37
CA GLN A 317 14.88 -0.21 -13.73
C GLN A 317 14.33 -1.36 -14.58
N TYR A 318 13.38 -2.15 -14.07
CA TYR A 318 12.87 -3.32 -14.77
C TYR A 318 11.88 -2.89 -15.87
N LYS A 319 12.23 -3.19 -17.14
CA LYS A 319 11.43 -2.87 -18.35
C LYS A 319 11.26 -1.37 -18.68
N SER A 320 12.16 -0.51 -18.20
CA SER A 320 12.15 0.97 -18.33
C SER A 320 12.08 1.57 -19.75
N ASP A 321 12.15 0.75 -20.81
CA ASP A 321 12.15 1.23 -22.19
C ASP A 321 10.75 1.27 -22.85
N THR A 322 9.89 0.27 -22.61
CA THR A 322 8.64 0.09 -23.36
C THR A 322 7.40 -0.30 -22.54
N GLU A 323 7.59 -0.88 -21.36
CA GLU A 323 6.52 -1.40 -20.49
C GLU A 323 6.86 -1.11 -19.03
N ASP A 324 7.32 0.11 -18.73
CA ASP A 324 7.54 0.46 -17.34
C ASP A 324 6.19 0.53 -16.62
N ILE A 325 6.12 -0.19 -15.50
CA ILE A 325 4.92 -0.38 -14.70
C ILE A 325 5.20 0.06 -13.27
N ILE A 326 6.47 0.08 -12.83
CA ILE A 326 6.82 0.34 -11.43
C ILE A 326 7.78 1.52 -11.36
N ASP A 327 7.33 2.60 -10.72
CA ASP A 327 8.19 3.71 -10.31
C ASP A 327 8.44 3.66 -8.80
N ILE A 328 9.69 3.81 -8.37
CA ILE A 328 10.07 3.78 -6.95
C ILE A 328 10.68 5.12 -6.55
N ILE A 329 9.97 5.82 -5.67
CA ILE A 329 10.39 7.09 -5.10
C ILE A 329 10.91 6.84 -3.69
N THR A 330 12.21 7.02 -3.47
CA THR A 330 12.79 6.92 -2.12
C THR A 330 12.76 8.26 -1.39
N VAL A 331 12.23 8.30 -0.17
CA VAL A 331 12.12 9.49 0.67
C VAL A 331 12.73 9.26 2.05
N GLN A 332 13.13 10.35 2.70
CA GLN A 332 13.60 10.36 4.09
C GLN A 332 12.48 10.90 4.99
N GLU A 333 12.06 10.09 5.94
CA GLU A 333 10.99 10.32 6.92
C GLU A 333 11.14 11.68 7.60
N LEU A 334 12.34 11.95 8.14
CA LEU A 334 12.62 13.16 8.89
C LEU A 334 12.49 14.41 8.01
N LEU A 335 12.95 14.35 6.76
CA LEU A 335 12.83 15.48 5.84
C LEU A 335 11.38 15.71 5.42
N LEU A 336 10.58 14.65 5.26
CA LEU A 336 9.14 14.80 5.00
C LEU A 336 8.42 15.46 6.17
N PHE A 337 8.76 15.12 7.41
CA PHE A 337 8.22 15.81 8.57
C PHE A 337 8.66 17.27 8.61
N GLU A 338 9.97 17.52 8.55
CA GLU A 338 10.55 18.85 8.77
C GLU A 338 10.24 19.83 7.64
N LYS A 339 9.94 19.35 6.43
CA LYS A 339 9.81 20.21 5.25
C LYS A 339 8.50 20.05 4.51
N GLY A 340 7.75 18.98 4.76
CA GLY A 340 6.59 18.60 3.95
C GLY A 340 6.98 18.13 2.54
N PRO A 341 5.99 17.66 1.75
CA PRO A 341 6.22 17.29 0.35
C PRO A 341 6.36 18.53 -0.54
N SER A 342 7.15 18.41 -1.61
CA SER A 342 7.15 19.39 -2.69
C SER A 342 6.02 19.13 -3.71
N ALA A 343 5.75 20.12 -4.56
CA ALA A 343 4.85 19.95 -5.70
C ALA A 343 5.33 18.87 -6.69
N ARG A 344 6.65 18.74 -6.89
CA ARG A 344 7.23 17.74 -7.81
C ARG A 344 7.15 16.33 -7.25
N LEU A 345 7.30 16.15 -5.93
CA LEU A 345 7.09 14.86 -5.29
C LEU A 345 5.64 14.39 -5.49
N LEU A 346 4.66 15.28 -5.24
CA LEU A 346 3.25 14.96 -5.48
C LEU A 346 2.99 14.64 -6.95
N ALA A 347 3.57 15.40 -7.87
CA ALA A 347 3.41 15.17 -9.29
C ALA A 347 3.98 13.82 -9.74
N LYS A 348 5.21 13.47 -9.32
CA LYS A 348 5.79 12.14 -9.62
C LYS A 348 4.96 11.01 -9.00
N LEU A 349 4.54 11.17 -7.74
CA LEU A 349 3.72 10.19 -7.04
C LEU A 349 2.40 9.87 -7.77
N PHE A 350 1.67 10.89 -8.24
CA PHE A 350 0.36 10.68 -8.86
C PHE A 350 0.41 10.40 -10.37
N ASN A 351 1.54 10.66 -11.02
CA ASN A 351 1.71 10.52 -12.47
C ASN A 351 2.76 9.47 -12.87
N GLY A 352 2.97 8.42 -12.07
CA GLY A 352 3.86 7.30 -12.46
C GLY A 352 3.50 6.62 -13.80
N HIS A 353 2.28 6.84 -14.31
CA HIS A 353 1.87 6.38 -15.65
C HIS A 353 2.36 7.29 -16.80
N ASP A 354 2.77 8.53 -16.50
CA ASP A 354 3.28 9.49 -17.49
C ASP A 354 4.79 9.34 -17.61
N ARG A 355 5.25 9.02 -18.82
CA ARG A 355 6.66 8.82 -19.17
C ARG A 355 7.57 10.00 -18.78
N ASN A 356 7.03 11.23 -18.75
CA ASN A 356 7.81 12.40 -18.34
C ASN A 356 8.18 12.35 -16.86
N TRP A 357 7.25 11.90 -16.02
CA TRP A 357 7.41 11.80 -14.57
C TRP A 357 8.14 10.54 -14.15
N ASP A 358 7.85 9.43 -14.84
CA ASP A 358 8.51 8.14 -14.70
C ASP A 358 10.05 8.29 -14.79
N LYS A 359 10.55 8.92 -15.86
CA LYS A 359 11.99 9.12 -16.07
C LYS A 359 12.62 10.22 -15.21
N GLU A 360 11.82 11.00 -14.49
CA GLU A 360 12.33 12.11 -13.69
C GLU A 360 12.96 11.59 -12.40
N ASN A 361 14.27 11.76 -12.26
CA ASN A 361 15.00 11.52 -11.03
C ASN A 361 15.02 12.80 -10.19
N LEU A 362 14.19 12.83 -9.14
CA LEU A 362 14.11 13.98 -8.23
C LEU A 362 15.29 13.96 -7.23
N ASN A 363 15.98 15.08 -7.10
CA ASN A 363 16.94 15.29 -6.03
C ASN A 363 16.24 15.74 -4.72
N ASN A 364 16.99 15.84 -3.62
CA ASN A 364 16.42 16.23 -2.32
C ASN A 364 15.69 17.58 -2.36
N ASP A 365 16.22 18.59 -3.04
CA ASP A 365 15.58 19.91 -3.11
C ASP A 365 14.29 19.90 -3.94
N GLN A 366 14.10 18.87 -4.75
CA GLN A 366 12.90 18.62 -5.53
C GLN A 366 11.92 17.68 -4.82
N LEU A 367 12.33 16.91 -3.82
CA LEU A 367 11.44 16.00 -3.07
C LEU A 367 10.69 16.71 -1.95
N TYR A 368 11.33 17.69 -1.31
CA TYR A 368 10.83 18.30 -0.07
C TYR A 368 10.45 19.77 -0.24
N GLY A 369 9.56 20.25 0.63
CA GLY A 369 9.16 21.65 0.67
C GLY A 369 10.31 22.60 1.05
N LYS A 370 10.09 23.90 0.82
CA LYS A 370 11.06 24.95 1.13
C LYS A 370 10.80 25.49 2.53
N GLY A 371 11.67 25.16 3.47
CA GLY A 371 11.61 25.66 4.86
C GLY A 371 11.95 24.58 5.86
N GLN A 372 12.01 24.97 7.13
CA GLN A 372 12.13 24.03 8.26
C GLN A 372 10.95 24.28 9.19
N ILE A 373 10.22 23.22 9.50
CA ILE A 373 9.05 23.20 10.38
C ILE A 373 9.53 22.68 11.73
N VAL A 374 9.14 23.36 12.81
CA VAL A 374 9.40 22.89 14.18
C VAL A 374 8.31 21.89 14.55
N LEU A 375 8.71 20.68 14.95
CA LEU A 375 7.85 19.50 15.01
C LEU A 375 7.49 19.11 16.45
N ASP A 376 6.56 19.84 17.07
CA ASP A 376 5.94 19.39 18.31
C ASP A 376 4.55 18.75 18.03
N GLU A 377 3.80 19.29 17.06
CA GLU A 377 2.49 18.78 16.63
C GLU A 377 2.28 19.10 15.13
N ILE A 378 1.68 18.16 14.39
CA ILE A 378 1.29 18.37 12.98
C ILE A 378 -0.23 18.43 12.90
N GLN A 379 -0.74 19.58 12.45
CA GLN A 379 -2.15 19.74 12.12
C GLN A 379 -2.34 19.58 10.60
N LEU A 380 -3.20 18.65 10.19
CA LEU A 380 -3.61 18.48 8.79
C LEU A 380 -4.50 19.65 8.32
N PRO A 381 -4.44 20.07 7.04
CA PRO A 381 -5.40 21.01 6.49
C PRO A 381 -6.80 20.40 6.46
N SER A 382 -7.83 21.26 6.44
CA SER A 382 -9.20 20.79 6.24
C SER A 382 -9.42 20.31 4.81
N LEU A 383 -10.44 19.47 4.59
CA LEU A 383 -10.84 19.08 3.23
C LEU A 383 -11.20 20.32 2.37
N GLU A 384 -11.82 21.33 2.98
CA GLU A 384 -12.18 22.58 2.29
C GLU A 384 -10.95 23.38 1.85
N ASP A 385 -9.92 23.49 2.70
CA ASP A 385 -8.65 24.14 2.35
C ASP A 385 -8.00 23.43 1.15
N VAL A 386 -7.97 22.09 1.17
CA VAL A 386 -7.40 21.28 0.08
C VAL A 386 -8.24 21.47 -1.19
N MET A 387 -9.57 21.45 -1.10
CA MET A 387 -10.46 21.73 -2.21
C MET A 387 -10.23 23.13 -2.80
N GLN A 388 -9.96 24.13 -1.98
CA GLN A 388 -9.64 25.48 -2.46
C GLN A 388 -8.29 25.51 -3.17
N ALA A 389 -7.26 24.87 -2.62
CA ALA A 389 -5.93 24.79 -3.23
C ALA A 389 -5.95 24.10 -4.60
N VAL A 390 -6.75 23.04 -4.77
CA VAL A 390 -6.87 22.32 -6.06
C VAL A 390 -7.91 22.94 -7.02
N LYS A 391 -8.72 23.91 -6.58
CA LYS A 391 -9.63 24.69 -7.44
C LYS A 391 -9.01 25.98 -7.96
N ALA A 392 -8.06 26.56 -7.23
CA ALA A 392 -7.39 27.80 -7.62
C ALA A 392 -6.51 27.56 -8.87
N ALA A 393 -7.10 27.68 -10.05
CA ALA A 393 -6.44 27.76 -11.36
C ALA A 393 -7.24 28.69 -12.27
#